data_AF-A0A5N7WDX1-F1
#
_entry.id   AF-A0A5N7WDX1-F1
#
_cell.length_a   1.000
_cell.length_b   1.000
_cell.length_c   1.000
_cell.angle_alpha   90.00
_cell.angle_beta   90.00
_cell.angle_gamma   90.00
#
_symmetry.space_group_name_H-M   'P 1'
#
loop_
_entity.id
_entity.type
_entity.pdbx_description
1 polymer ?
#
loop_
_entity_poly.entity_id
_entity_poly.type
_entity_poly.pdbx_seq_one_letter_code
_entity_poly.pdbx_strand_id
1 'polypeptide(L)'
;MEPFFYLIYSSTVAAILVAAFISFGIVALLQVLLKRQLDFGLVIAFTFVLYFAIQFSPLPPSLDRQLISILGELEHNKVDSNAAINNILFACEDKNLKGVRGYKYQDVIDAYHRDMDNFFKDGKISYEGGKEPSTEQWLKNGDLCAAAHHFNRLKFKRLVEEGKITETE
;
A
#
# COMPACT_ATOMS: atom_id res chain seq x y z
N MET A 1 7.16 8.42 -12.91
CA MET A 1 6.94 8.81 -11.49
C MET A 1 6.60 7.62 -10.61
N GLU A 2 5.91 6.59 -11.11
CA GLU A 2 5.62 5.33 -10.36
C GLU A 2 6.82 4.64 -9.70
N PRO A 3 8.02 4.50 -10.33
CA PRO A 3 9.13 3.82 -9.67
C PRO A 3 9.69 4.58 -8.46
N PHE A 4 9.49 5.90 -8.40
CA PHE A 4 10.01 6.74 -7.32
C PHE A 4 9.20 6.58 -6.03
N PHE A 5 7.86 6.60 -6.12
CA PHE A 5 7.03 6.33 -4.95
C PHE A 5 7.24 4.91 -4.44
N TYR A 6 7.40 3.95 -5.35
CA TYR A 6 7.76 2.58 -4.95
C TYR A 6 9.04 2.53 -4.13
N LEU A 7 10.09 3.21 -4.60
CA LEU A 7 11.36 3.27 -3.88
C LEU A 7 11.17 3.88 -2.49
N ILE A 8 10.43 4.98 -2.36
CA ILE A 8 10.18 5.64 -1.08
C ILE A 8 9.51 4.70 -0.08
N TYR A 9 8.47 3.97 -0.51
CA TYR A 9 7.65 3.17 0.39
C TYR A 9 8.08 1.69 0.48
N SER A 10 9.09 1.27 -0.29
CA SER A 10 9.60 -0.12 -0.30
C SER A 10 10.30 -0.55 0.98
N SER A 11 10.97 0.39 1.66
CA SER A 11 11.67 0.09 2.90
C SER A 11 11.94 1.36 3.70
N THR A 12 12.05 1.20 5.00
CA THR A 12 12.44 2.29 5.92
C THR A 12 13.77 2.93 5.52
N VAL A 13 14.74 2.11 5.08
CA VAL A 13 16.06 2.61 4.67
C VAL A 13 15.95 3.48 3.43
N ALA A 14 15.19 3.04 2.41
CA ALA A 14 14.98 3.82 1.20
C ALA A 14 14.24 5.15 1.50
N ALA A 15 13.21 5.12 2.36
CA ALA A 15 12.52 6.33 2.79
C ALA A 15 13.46 7.35 3.45
N ILE A 16 14.36 6.88 4.33
CA ILE A 16 15.35 7.74 5.01
C ILE A 16 16.34 8.33 4.00
N LEU A 17 16.85 7.52 3.07
CA LEU A 17 17.81 7.99 2.06
C LEU A 17 17.19 9.04 1.13
N VAL A 18 15.95 8.82 0.68
CA VAL A 18 15.23 9.79 -0.16
C VAL A 18 14.94 11.07 0.64
N ALA A 19 14.50 10.95 1.89
CA ALA A 19 14.28 12.10 2.77
C ALA A 19 15.56 12.91 2.99
N ALA A 20 16.71 12.24 3.17
CA ALA A 20 18.01 12.88 3.33
C ALA A 20 18.43 13.62 2.07
N PHE A 21 18.24 13.01 0.89
CA PHE A 21 18.54 13.63 -0.39
C PHE A 21 17.69 14.88 -0.64
N ILE A 22 16.38 14.80 -0.38
CA ILE A 22 15.47 15.95 -0.50
C ILE A 22 15.86 17.05 0.49
N SER A 23 16.18 16.69 1.73
CA SER A 23 16.60 17.63 2.77
C SER A 23 17.87 18.37 2.38
N PHE A 24 18.85 17.67 1.81
CA PHE A 24 20.06 18.29 1.30
C PHE A 24 19.74 19.30 0.20
N GLY A 25 18.86 18.95 -0.74
CA GLY A 25 18.38 19.87 -1.78
C GLY A 25 17.69 21.12 -1.22
N ILE A 26 16.82 20.95 -0.21
CA ILE A 26 16.13 22.07 0.46
C ILE A 26 17.14 22.99 1.15
N VAL A 27 18.09 22.43 1.91
CA VAL A 27 19.10 23.23 2.62
C VAL A 27 20.00 23.96 1.62
N ALA A 28 20.45 23.30 0.55
CA ALA A 28 21.24 23.92 -0.51
C ALA A 28 20.47 25.08 -1.18
N LEU A 29 19.18 24.88 -1.48
CA LEU A 29 18.32 25.94 -2.04
C LEU A 29 18.20 27.13 -1.07
N LEU A 30 17.96 26.85 0.21
CA LEU A 30 17.87 27.89 1.25
C LEU A 30 19.19 28.65 1.42
N GLN A 31 20.34 27.99 1.32
CA GLN A 31 21.66 28.64 1.36
C GLN A 31 21.82 29.64 0.21
N VAL A 32 21.39 29.27 -1.00
CA VAL A 32 21.41 30.16 -2.18
C VAL A 32 20.47 31.35 -1.98
N LEU A 33 19.25 31.10 -1.52
CA LEU A 33 18.22 32.14 -1.34
C LEU A 33 18.58 33.13 -0.22
N LEU A 34 19.09 32.62 0.90
CA LEU A 34 19.46 33.43 2.07
C LEU A 34 20.88 34.02 1.96
N LYS A 35 21.64 33.65 0.92
CA LYS A 35 23.04 34.03 0.71
C LYS A 35 23.91 33.81 1.95
N ARG A 36 23.59 32.77 2.73
CA ARG A 36 24.25 32.44 4.00
C ARG A 36 24.50 30.94 4.08
N GLN A 37 25.65 30.58 4.64
CA GLN A 37 25.95 29.19 4.99
C GLN A 37 25.01 28.73 6.12
N LEU A 38 24.26 27.67 5.85
CA LEU A 38 23.38 26.99 6.80
C LEU A 38 24.09 25.77 7.37
N ASP A 39 23.87 25.51 8.65
CA ASP A 39 24.46 24.36 9.34
C ASP A 39 23.97 23.03 8.74
N PHE A 40 24.88 22.08 8.62
CA PHE A 40 24.58 20.70 8.23
C PHE A 40 23.56 20.04 9.17
N GLY A 41 23.49 20.45 10.44
CA GLY A 41 22.46 19.99 11.39
C GLY A 41 21.02 20.23 10.91
N LEU A 42 20.79 21.24 10.06
CA LEU A 42 19.47 21.46 9.45
C LEU A 42 19.09 20.36 8.47
N VAL A 43 20.04 19.76 7.75
CA VAL A 43 19.78 18.64 6.84
C VAL A 43 19.21 17.46 7.64
N ILE A 44 19.79 17.17 8.80
CA ILE A 44 19.33 16.10 9.68
C ILE A 44 17.91 16.41 10.19
N ALA A 45 17.67 17.62 10.67
CA ALA A 45 16.35 18.03 11.15
C ALA A 45 15.26 17.90 10.05
N PHE A 46 15.54 18.41 8.85
CA PHE A 46 14.63 18.28 7.71
C PHE A 46 14.43 16.82 7.30
N THR A 47 15.46 15.97 7.42
CA THR A 47 15.37 14.55 7.09
C THR A 47 14.38 13.85 8.01
N PHE A 48 14.44 14.10 9.33
CA PHE A 48 13.48 13.55 10.28
C PHE A 48 12.06 14.03 9.99
N VAL A 49 11.88 15.33 9.77
CA VAL A 49 10.55 15.90 9.47
C VAL A 49 9.98 15.30 8.19
N LEU A 50 10.78 15.20 7.12
CA LEU A 50 10.35 14.62 5.85
C LEU A 50 10.07 13.12 5.95
N TYR A 51 10.92 12.37 6.66
CA TYR A 51 10.69 10.95 6.89
C TYR A 51 9.34 10.72 7.58
N PHE A 52 9.07 11.43 8.68
CA PHE A 52 7.79 11.29 9.37
C PHE A 52 6.61 11.79 8.53
N ALA A 53 6.79 12.87 7.76
CA ALA A 53 5.76 13.34 6.84
C ALA A 53 5.38 12.25 5.83
N ILE A 54 6.37 11.58 5.23
CA ILE A 54 6.17 10.46 4.29
C ILE A 54 5.46 9.28 4.99
N GLN A 55 5.91 8.90 6.18
CA GLN A 55 5.34 7.74 6.88
C GLN A 55 3.89 7.96 7.29
N PHE A 56 3.55 9.16 7.76
CA PHE A 56 2.22 9.46 8.29
C PHE A 56 1.26 10.07 7.27
N SER A 57 1.73 10.47 6.09
CA SER A 57 0.87 10.94 5.01
C SER A 57 0.01 9.81 4.43
N PRO A 58 -1.17 10.14 3.87
CA PRO A 58 -1.91 9.24 3.00
C PRO A 58 -1.03 8.77 1.84
N LEU A 59 -1.26 7.55 1.36
CA LEU A 59 -0.57 7.06 0.18
C LEU A 59 -0.84 7.93 -1.05
N PRO A 60 0.14 8.07 -1.95
CA PRO A 60 -0.10 8.70 -3.23
C PRO A 60 -1.05 7.83 -4.08
N PRO A 61 -1.91 8.42 -4.93
CA PRO A 61 -2.91 7.68 -5.70
C PRO A 61 -2.35 6.56 -6.59
N SER A 62 -1.09 6.64 -7.00
CA SER A 62 -0.43 5.58 -7.77
C SER A 62 -0.29 4.29 -6.97
N LEU A 63 0.02 4.40 -5.67
CA LEU A 63 0.16 3.23 -4.79
C LEU A 63 -1.21 2.69 -4.38
N ASP A 64 -2.22 3.54 -4.21
CA ASP A 64 -3.61 3.08 -4.01
C ASP A 64 -4.10 2.23 -5.18
N ARG A 65 -3.87 2.69 -6.42
CA ARG A 65 -4.22 1.92 -7.63
C ARG A 65 -3.50 0.58 -7.70
N GLN A 66 -2.26 0.53 -7.23
CA GLN A 66 -1.54 -0.72 -7.16
C GLN A 66 -2.16 -1.68 -6.14
N LEU A 67 -2.48 -1.20 -4.93
CA LEU A 67 -3.15 -2.01 -3.93
C LEU A 67 -4.52 -2.51 -4.43
N ILE A 68 -5.24 -1.67 -5.19
CA ILE A 68 -6.48 -2.07 -5.89
C ILE A 68 -6.21 -3.17 -6.91
N SER A 69 -5.14 -3.06 -7.71
CA SER A 69 -4.76 -4.10 -8.67
C SER A 69 -4.41 -5.43 -7.99
N ILE A 70 -3.74 -5.36 -6.83
CA ILE A 70 -3.42 -6.54 -6.00
C ILE A 70 -4.71 -7.21 -5.51
N LEU A 71 -5.70 -6.44 -5.05
CA LEU A 71 -7.01 -6.99 -4.67
C LEU A 71 -7.71 -7.66 -5.85
N GLY A 72 -7.64 -7.07 -7.05
CA GLY A 72 -8.19 -7.68 -8.27
C GLY A 72 -7.52 -9.01 -8.61
N GLU A 73 -6.20 -9.07 -8.48
CA GLU A 73 -5.43 -10.28 -8.71
C GLU A 73 -5.74 -11.39 -7.70
N LEU A 74 -5.84 -11.03 -6.42
CA LEU A 74 -6.26 -11.97 -5.37
C LEU A 74 -7.64 -12.54 -5.67
N GLU A 75 -8.57 -11.73 -6.16
CA GLU A 75 -9.92 -12.19 -6.45
C GLU A 75 -9.97 -13.05 -7.72
N HIS A 76 -9.28 -12.63 -8.78
CA HIS A 76 -9.17 -13.39 -10.02
C HIS A 76 -8.65 -14.81 -9.77
N ASN A 77 -7.65 -14.94 -8.89
CA ASN A 77 -7.07 -16.22 -8.51
C ASN A 77 -7.81 -16.91 -7.34
N LYS A 78 -8.91 -16.33 -6.84
CA LYS A 78 -9.69 -16.83 -5.69
C LYS A 78 -8.81 -17.14 -4.46
N VAL A 79 -7.86 -16.26 -4.19
CA VAL A 79 -6.93 -16.37 -3.07
C VAL A 79 -7.64 -15.89 -1.81
N ASP A 80 -7.65 -16.73 -0.78
CA ASP A 80 -8.27 -16.40 0.51
C ASP A 80 -7.35 -15.52 1.37
N SER A 81 -6.95 -14.35 0.84
CA SER A 81 -6.11 -13.39 1.56
C SER A 81 -6.87 -12.79 2.73
N ASN A 82 -6.39 -13.03 3.95
CA ASN A 82 -6.89 -12.41 5.19
C ASN A 82 -5.92 -11.36 5.71
N ALA A 83 -4.61 -11.58 5.56
CA ALA A 83 -3.61 -10.68 6.11
C ALA A 83 -3.55 -9.38 5.30
N ALA A 84 -3.49 -9.45 3.97
CA ALA A 84 -3.39 -8.26 3.14
C ALA A 84 -4.67 -7.41 3.22
N ILE A 85 -5.85 -8.04 3.14
CA ILE A 85 -7.13 -7.33 3.19
C ILE A 85 -7.37 -6.66 4.54
N ASN A 86 -7.03 -7.30 5.66
CA ASN A 86 -7.23 -6.73 6.99
C ASN A 86 -6.33 -5.50 7.21
N ASN A 87 -5.10 -5.52 6.71
CA ASN A 87 -4.21 -4.36 6.79
C ASN A 87 -4.78 -3.14 6.06
N ILE A 88 -5.50 -3.35 4.95
CA ILE A 88 -6.19 -2.28 4.21
C ILE A 88 -7.46 -1.85 4.95
N LEU A 89 -8.34 -2.79 5.32
CA LEU A 89 -9.62 -2.50 5.97
C LEU A 89 -9.45 -1.79 7.31
N PHE A 90 -8.53 -2.25 8.17
CA PHE A 90 -8.26 -1.57 9.44
C PHE A 90 -7.73 -0.15 9.27
N ALA A 91 -7.05 0.13 8.16
CA ALA A 91 -6.64 1.50 7.84
C ALA A 91 -7.81 2.34 7.31
N CYS A 92 -8.78 1.73 6.63
CA CYS A 92 -9.98 2.38 6.11
C CYS A 92 -11.05 2.68 7.19
N GLU A 93 -11.10 1.86 8.25
CA GLU A 93 -12.03 2.02 9.37
C GLU A 93 -11.56 3.03 10.43
N ASP A 94 -10.32 3.52 10.33
CA ASP A 94 -9.82 4.56 11.23
C ASP A 94 -10.61 5.86 11.02
N LYS A 95 -11.32 6.30 12.07
CA LYS A 95 -12.16 7.52 12.03
C LYS A 95 -11.38 8.77 11.65
N ASN A 96 -10.07 8.78 11.89
CA ASN A 96 -9.21 9.92 11.61
C ASN A 96 -8.61 9.87 10.20
N LEU A 97 -8.53 8.69 9.57
CA LEU A 97 -8.02 8.53 8.21
C LEU A 97 -8.81 7.48 7.43
N LYS A 98 -9.37 7.91 6.30
CA LYS A 98 -10.03 7.02 5.34
C LYS A 98 -9.01 6.49 4.32
N GLY A 99 -8.05 5.68 4.74
CA GLY A 99 -7.08 5.10 3.81
C GLY A 99 -5.77 4.59 4.43
N VAL A 100 -4.93 4.00 3.59
CA VAL A 100 -3.64 3.42 3.99
C VAL A 100 -2.58 4.53 4.07
N ARG A 101 -1.83 4.52 5.18
CA ARG A 101 -0.70 5.44 5.40
C ARG A 101 0.59 4.85 4.84
N GLY A 102 1.55 5.74 4.58
CA GLY A 102 2.88 5.37 4.12
C GLY A 102 3.51 4.19 4.85
N TYR A 103 3.50 4.21 6.19
CA TYR A 103 4.14 3.14 6.98
C TYR A 103 3.46 1.78 6.86
N LYS A 104 2.16 1.73 6.51
CA LYS A 104 1.39 0.49 6.37
C LYS A 104 1.54 -0.13 4.99
N TYR A 105 2.07 0.60 4.01
CA TYR A 105 2.14 0.11 2.64
C TYR A 105 2.95 -1.18 2.53
N GLN A 106 4.15 -1.21 3.11
CA GLN A 106 4.99 -2.40 3.06
C GLN A 106 4.34 -3.58 3.80
N ASP A 107 3.63 -3.33 4.91
CA ASP A 107 2.90 -4.38 5.64
C ASP A 107 1.80 -5.04 4.77
N VAL A 108 1.14 -4.25 3.92
CA VAL A 108 0.14 -4.76 2.95
C VAL A 108 0.83 -5.59 1.87
N ILE A 109 1.93 -5.12 1.30
CA ILE A 109 2.69 -5.84 0.26
C ILE A 109 3.27 -7.15 0.80
N ASP A 110 3.88 -7.13 1.98
CA ASP A 110 4.44 -8.31 2.61
C ASP A 110 3.35 -9.32 2.97
N ALA A 111 2.19 -8.85 3.41
CA ALA A 111 1.03 -9.70 3.67
C ALA A 111 0.48 -10.33 2.39
N TYR A 112 0.42 -9.57 1.30
CA TYR A 112 0.04 -10.09 -0.01
C TYR A 112 0.98 -11.20 -0.47
N HIS A 113 2.29 -10.99 -0.42
CA HIS A 113 3.26 -12.02 -0.80
C HIS A 113 3.16 -13.29 0.06
N ARG A 114 2.97 -13.14 1.38
CA ARG A 114 2.72 -14.30 2.26
C ARG A 114 1.45 -15.05 1.90
N ASP A 115 0.36 -14.34 1.61
CA ASP A 115 -0.92 -14.97 1.25
C ASP A 115 -0.81 -15.72 -0.09
N MET A 116 -0.10 -15.16 -1.07
CA MET A 116 0.21 -15.83 -2.34
C MET A 116 1.12 -17.05 -2.16
N ASP A 117 2.20 -16.93 -1.39
CA ASP A 117 3.11 -18.05 -1.11
C ASP A 117 2.37 -19.22 -0.45
N ASN A 118 1.46 -18.92 0.49
CA ASN A 118 0.62 -19.94 1.12
C ASN A 118 -0.34 -20.58 0.10
N PHE A 119 -0.98 -19.78 -0.75
CA PHE A 119 -1.84 -20.27 -1.82
C PHE A 119 -1.11 -21.25 -2.76
N PHE A 120 0.12 -20.94 -3.15
CA PHE A 120 0.95 -21.82 -3.97
C PHE A 120 1.37 -23.10 -3.25
N LYS A 121 1.74 -23.00 -1.96
CA LYS A 121 2.11 -24.15 -1.12
C LYS A 121 0.97 -25.13 -0.91
N ASP A 122 -0.27 -24.63 -0.84
CA ASP A 122 -1.48 -25.45 -0.71
C ASP A 122 -1.84 -26.23 -1.99
N GLY A 123 -1.00 -26.17 -3.04
CA GLY A 123 -1.20 -26.93 -4.27
C GLY A 123 -2.32 -26.40 -5.14
N LYS A 124 -2.72 -25.13 -4.99
CA LYS A 124 -3.65 -24.45 -5.90
C LYS A 124 -2.86 -23.97 -7.13
N ILE A 125 -2.77 -24.83 -8.15
CA ILE A 125 -1.83 -24.69 -9.29
C ILE A 125 -2.28 -23.64 -10.33
N SER A 126 -3.55 -23.22 -10.34
CA SER A 126 -4.05 -22.27 -11.34
C SER A 126 -3.86 -20.82 -10.90
N TYR A 127 -2.62 -20.34 -10.96
CA TYR A 127 -2.37 -18.90 -10.94
C TYR A 127 -2.36 -18.39 -12.38
N GLU A 128 -3.39 -17.63 -12.73
CA GLU A 128 -3.45 -16.91 -14.00
C GLU A 128 -2.79 -15.53 -13.86
N GLY A 129 -1.56 -15.51 -13.36
CA GLY A 129 -0.79 -14.28 -13.20
C GLY A 129 -0.63 -13.51 -14.50
N GLY A 130 -0.75 -12.18 -14.42
CA GLY A 130 -0.49 -11.29 -15.55
C GLY A 130 -1.66 -11.08 -16.52
N LYS A 131 -2.83 -11.69 -16.30
CA LYS A 131 -4.07 -11.17 -16.90
C LYS A 131 -4.52 -9.98 -16.06
N GLU A 132 -4.75 -8.84 -16.69
CA GLU A 132 -5.50 -7.76 -16.03
C GLU A 132 -6.78 -8.38 -15.45
N PRO A 133 -7.06 -8.21 -14.14
CA PRO A 133 -8.29 -8.70 -13.56
C PRO A 133 -9.45 -8.19 -14.43
N SER A 134 -10.34 -9.08 -14.85
CA SER A 134 -11.42 -8.75 -15.79
C SER A 134 -12.11 -7.49 -15.30
N THR A 135 -11.89 -6.38 -16.02
CA THR A 135 -12.26 -4.99 -15.70
C THR A 135 -13.50 -4.85 -14.83
N GLU A 136 -13.35 -5.12 -13.55
CA GLU A 136 -14.44 -5.10 -12.61
C GLU A 136 -14.59 -3.62 -12.25
N GLN A 137 -15.80 -3.08 -12.37
CA GLN A 137 -16.05 -1.64 -12.40
C GLN A 137 -15.55 -0.92 -11.14
N TRP A 138 -15.36 -1.65 -10.04
CA TRP A 138 -14.78 -1.17 -8.79
C TRP A 138 -13.25 -0.96 -8.84
N LEU A 139 -12.52 -1.71 -9.67
CA LEU A 139 -11.10 -1.44 -9.97
C LEU A 139 -10.95 -0.08 -10.66
N LYS A 140 -11.98 0.37 -11.40
CA LYS A 140 -11.99 1.66 -12.11
C LYS A 140 -12.38 2.84 -11.23
N ASN A 141 -13.11 2.62 -10.13
CA ASN A 141 -13.58 3.69 -9.25
C ASN A 141 -12.44 4.33 -8.44
N GLY A 142 -11.27 3.67 -8.33
CA GLY A 142 -10.05 4.24 -7.79
C GLY A 142 -10.01 4.43 -6.26
N ASP A 143 -11.08 4.09 -5.55
CA ASP A 143 -11.14 4.12 -4.09
C ASP A 143 -10.72 2.77 -3.50
N LEU A 144 -9.56 2.77 -2.84
CA LEU A 144 -8.96 1.59 -2.22
C LEU A 144 -9.84 0.98 -1.13
N CYS A 145 -10.53 1.81 -0.33
CA CYS A 145 -11.36 1.32 0.77
C CYS A 145 -12.64 0.67 0.24
N ALA A 146 -13.25 1.28 -0.77
CA ALA A 146 -14.40 0.68 -1.45
C ALA A 146 -14.03 -0.66 -2.11
N ALA A 147 -12.86 -0.71 -2.77
CA ALA A 147 -12.32 -1.94 -3.36
C ALA A 147 -12.10 -3.03 -2.30
N ALA A 148 -11.50 -2.68 -1.16
CA ALA A 148 -11.27 -3.62 -0.06
C ALA A 148 -12.56 -4.19 0.52
N HIS A 149 -13.56 -3.34 0.82
CA HIS A 149 -14.85 -3.83 1.31
C HIS A 149 -15.54 -4.72 0.29
N HIS A 150 -15.42 -4.43 -1.00
CA HIS A 150 -16.04 -5.24 -2.02
C HIS A 150 -15.37 -6.60 -2.19
N PHE A 151 -14.02 -6.64 -2.22
CA PHE A 151 -13.25 -7.88 -2.19
C PHE A 151 -13.67 -8.76 -1.01
N ASN A 152 -13.77 -8.20 0.19
CA ASN A 152 -14.15 -8.96 1.38
C ASN A 152 -15.58 -9.54 1.29
N ARG A 153 -16.52 -8.80 0.67
CA ARG A 153 -17.87 -9.31 0.39
C ARG A 153 -17.88 -10.47 -0.61
N LEU A 154 -17.11 -10.37 -1.70
CA LEU A 154 -17.00 -11.43 -2.70
C LEU A 154 -16.39 -12.70 -2.09
N LYS A 155 -15.31 -12.53 -1.32
CA LYS A 155 -14.70 -13.61 -0.55
C LYS A 155 -15.70 -14.28 0.40
N PHE A 156 -16.43 -13.50 1.19
CA PHE A 156 -17.43 -14.05 2.13
C PHE A 156 -18.48 -14.87 1.38
N LYS A 157 -19.05 -14.32 0.31
CA LYS A 157 -20.04 -15.02 -0.52
C LYS A 157 -19.50 -16.34 -1.06
N ARG A 158 -18.28 -16.36 -1.59
CA ARG A 158 -17.61 -17.58 -2.08
C ARG A 158 -17.45 -18.62 -0.98
N LEU A 159 -17.00 -18.21 0.21
CA LEU A 159 -16.80 -19.12 1.33
C LEU A 159 -18.13 -19.69 1.87
N VAL A 160 -19.22 -18.93 1.82
CA VAL A 160 -20.58 -19.41 2.12
C VAL A 160 -21.04 -20.43 1.07
N GLU A 161 -20.89 -20.12 -0.22
CA GLU A 161 -21.24 -21.03 -1.33
C GLU A 161 -20.44 -22.35 -1.30
N GLU A 162 -19.19 -22.29 -0.84
CA GLU A 162 -18.33 -23.47 -0.63
C GLU A 162 -18.63 -24.22 0.68
N GLY A 163 -19.58 -23.76 1.50
CA GLY A 163 -19.95 -24.37 2.78
C GLY A 163 -18.86 -24.30 3.85
N LYS A 164 -17.85 -23.43 3.68
CA LYS A 164 -16.74 -23.25 4.63
C LYS A 164 -17.10 -22.39 5.82
N ILE A 165 -18.11 -21.55 5.68
CA ILE A 165 -18.67 -20.71 6.73
C ILE A 165 -20.19 -20.72 6.65
N THR A 166 -20.84 -20.66 7.81
CA THR A 166 -22.29 -20.52 7.93
C THR A 166 -22.63 -19.04 8.05
N GLU A 167 -23.61 -18.56 7.27
CA GLU A 167 -24.22 -17.25 7.53
C GLU A 167 -24.80 -17.30 8.94
N THR A 168 -24.24 -16.48 9.83
CA THR A 168 -24.85 -16.19 11.13
C THR A 168 -25.47 -14.81 11.01
N GLU A 169 -26.79 -14.77 11.25
CA GLU A 169 -27.64 -13.58 11.22
C GLU A 169 -27.16 -12.46 12.15
#